data_AF-A0A3D4FMI8-F1
#
_entry.id   AF-A0A3D4FMI8-F1
#
_cell.length_a   1.000
_cell.length_b   1.000
_cell.length_c   1.000
_cell.angle_alpha   90.00
_cell.angle_beta   90.00
_cell.angle_gamma   90.00
#
_symmetry.space_group_name_H-M   'P 1'
#
loop_
_entity.id
_entity.type
_entity.pdbx_description
1 polymer ?
#
loop_
_entity_poly.entity_id
_entity_poly.type
_entity_poly.pdbx_seq_one_letter_code
_entity_poly.pdbx_strand_id
1 'polypeptide(L)'
;SDYPEWQYEPDSKIRDLCVETYKEITGQEPKIDAIHAGLECGLLKEKMADVDMISFGPNLYDVHTPQEHMSITSVQNVWEFIQKLLKNMK
;
A
#
# COMPACT_ATOMS: atom_id res chain seq x y z
N SER A 1 7.08 23.48 2.14
CA SER A 1 5.72 23.02 1.79
C SER A 1 5.09 22.46 3.04
N ASP A 2 3.87 22.87 3.37
CA ASP A 2 3.16 22.43 4.58
C ASP A 2 2.56 21.02 4.47
N TYR A 3 3.16 20.16 3.63
CA TYR A 3 2.73 18.78 3.44
C TYR A 3 3.88 17.85 3.85
N PRO A 4 3.75 17.13 4.98
CA PRO A 4 4.83 16.30 5.50
C PRO A 4 5.09 15.09 4.59
N GLU A 5 6.36 14.71 4.54
CA GLU A 5 6.80 13.46 3.93
C GLU A 5 6.37 12.24 4.77
N TRP A 6 6.24 11.09 4.12
CA TRP A 6 6.08 9.81 4.80
C TRP A 6 7.44 9.11 4.85
N GLN A 7 8.12 9.17 5.99
CA GLN A 7 9.42 8.53 6.18
C GLN A 7 9.30 7.01 6.30
N TYR A 8 10.35 6.31 5.87
CA TYR A 8 10.45 4.86 5.99
C TYR A 8 10.55 4.43 7.45
N GLU A 9 9.68 3.51 7.85
CA GLU A 9 9.70 2.88 9.17
C GLU A 9 10.49 1.57 9.10
N PRO A 10 11.68 1.44 9.71
CA PRO A 10 12.45 0.20 9.68
C PRO A 10 11.69 -0.98 10.30
N ASP A 11 10.91 -0.74 11.36
CA ASP A 11 10.21 -1.79 12.11
C ASP A 11 8.69 -1.68 11.88
N SER A 12 8.17 -2.42 10.89
CA SER A 12 6.75 -2.39 10.51
C SER A 12 6.17 -3.80 10.47
N LYS A 13 5.38 -4.13 11.50
CA LYS A 13 4.72 -5.44 11.62
C LYS A 13 3.66 -5.62 10.53
N ILE A 14 2.95 -4.55 10.18
CA ILE A 14 1.96 -4.62 9.10
C ILE A 14 2.63 -4.87 7.76
N ARG A 15 3.79 -4.26 7.49
CA ARG A 15 4.53 -4.52 6.25
C ARG A 15 4.96 -5.99 6.16
N ASP A 16 5.52 -6.54 7.23
CA ASP A 16 5.96 -7.94 7.25
C ASP A 16 4.78 -8.89 6.99
N LEU A 17 3.65 -8.68 7.67
CA LEU A 17 2.42 -9.43 7.43
C LEU A 17 1.91 -9.30 5.99
N CYS A 18 2.04 -8.11 5.39
CA CYS A 18 1.64 -7.87 4.00
C CYS A 18 2.55 -8.61 3.02
N VAL A 19 3.86 -8.65 3.27
CA VAL A 19 4.83 -9.40 2.46
C VAL A 19 4.53 -10.90 2.50
N GLU A 20 4.36 -11.45 3.70
CA GLU A 20 4.01 -12.87 3.89
C GLU A 20 2.69 -13.20 3.19
N THR A 21 1.66 -12.37 3.40
CA THR A 21 0.35 -12.57 2.77
C THR A 21 0.41 -12.50 1.25
N TYR A 22 1.18 -11.56 0.69
CA TYR A 22 1.33 -11.43 -0.75
C TYR A 22 2.01 -12.67 -1.35
N LYS A 23 3.05 -13.15 -0.67
CA LYS A 23 3.77 -14.37 -1.06
C LYS A 23 2.91 -15.62 -0.96
N GLU A 24 2.05 -15.73 0.05
CA GLU A 24 1.07 -16.83 0.17
C GLU A 24 0.12 -16.91 -1.03
N ILE A 25 -0.37 -15.76 -1.52
CA ILE A 25 -1.37 -15.71 -2.60
C ILE A 25 -0.72 -15.86 -3.97
N THR A 26 0.44 -15.23 -4.17
CA THR A 26 1.04 -15.08 -5.51
C THR A 26 2.22 -16.01 -5.76
N GLY A 27 2.83 -16.56 -4.70
CA GLY A 27 4.09 -17.30 -4.76
C GLY A 27 5.32 -16.42 -5.05
N GLN A 28 5.17 -15.10 -5.07
CA GLN A 28 6.21 -14.13 -5.45
C GLN A 28 6.49 -13.14 -4.31
N GLU A 29 7.69 -12.58 -4.30
CA GLU A 29 8.02 -11.46 -3.41
C GLU A 29 7.39 -10.17 -3.93
N PRO A 30 6.70 -9.37 -3.10
CA PRO A 30 6.20 -8.07 -3.54
C PRO A 30 7.36 -7.08 -3.73
N LYS A 31 7.13 -6.10 -4.61
CA LYS A 31 8.01 -4.95 -4.72
C LYS A 31 7.66 -3.93 -3.62
N ILE A 32 8.64 -3.54 -2.81
CA ILE A 32 8.50 -2.49 -1.79
C ILE A 32 9.25 -1.27 -2.29
N ASP A 33 8.55 -0.15 -2.46
CA ASP A 33 9.10 1.08 -3.00
C ASP A 33 8.63 2.31 -2.23
N ALA A 34 9.45 3.38 -2.32
CA ALA A 34 9.01 4.74 -2.07
C ALA A 34 8.72 5.43 -3.42
N ILE A 35 7.73 6.32 -3.44
CA ILE A 35 7.38 7.09 -4.63
C ILE A 35 7.76 8.56 -4.47
N HIS A 36 8.13 9.22 -5.57
CA HIS A 36 8.34 10.67 -5.58
C HIS A 36 7.02 11.40 -5.82
N ALA A 37 6.07 11.24 -4.90
CA ALA A 37 4.74 11.84 -4.92
C ALA A 37 4.26 12.09 -3.47
N GLY A 38 3.27 12.97 -3.31
CA GLY A 38 2.61 13.17 -2.03
C GLY A 38 1.59 12.05 -1.77
N LEU A 39 1.65 11.45 -0.59
CA LEU A 39 0.63 10.53 -0.07
C LEU A 39 0.13 11.04 1.28
N GLU A 40 -1.16 10.87 1.54
CA GLU A 40 -1.77 11.28 2.82
C GLU A 40 -1.14 10.58 4.03
N CYS A 41 -0.42 9.47 3.84
CA CYS A 41 0.34 8.79 4.87
C CYS A 41 1.28 9.71 5.66
N GLY A 42 1.87 10.73 5.03
CA GLY A 42 2.69 11.72 5.73
C GLY A 42 1.88 12.52 6.75
N LEU A 43 0.72 13.03 6.33
CA LEU A 43 -0.21 13.76 7.21
C LEU A 43 -0.78 12.86 8.30
N LEU A 44 -1.14 11.62 7.96
CA LEU A 44 -1.68 10.64 8.91
C LEU A 44 -0.66 10.30 9.99
N LYS A 45 0.62 10.12 9.63
CA LYS A 45 1.71 9.84 10.59
C LYS A 45 1.96 11.02 11.54
N GLU A 46 1.84 12.26 11.07
CA GLU A 46 1.95 13.44 11.95
C GLU A 46 0.86 13.46 13.04
N LYS A 47 -0.37 13.03 12.69
CA LYS A 47 -1.51 13.02 13.63
C LYS A 47 -1.60 11.75 14.47
N MET A 48 -1.08 10.64 13.97
CA MET A 48 -1.08 9.34 14.62
C MET A 48 0.37 8.83 14.67
N ALA A 49 1.21 9.42 15.52
CA ALA A 49 2.67 9.17 15.51
C ALA A 49 3.04 7.67 15.56
N ASP A 50 2.30 6.88 16.33
CA ASP A 50 2.57 5.45 16.55
C ASP A 50 1.89 4.52 15.54
N VAL A 51 1.20 5.07 14.52
CA VAL A 51 0.51 4.25 13.53
C VAL A 51 1.53 3.50 12.66
N ASP A 52 1.30 2.20 12.50
CA ASP A 52 2.01 1.34 11.55
C ASP A 52 1.16 1.22 10.28
N MET A 53 1.73 1.55 9.13
CA MET A 53 0.98 1.72 7.88
C MET A 53 1.74 1.22 6.67
N ILE A 54 0.99 0.77 5.67
CA ILE A 54 1.45 0.63 4.30
C ILE A 54 0.44 1.27 3.34
N SER A 55 0.86 1.51 2.11
CA SER A 55 -0.02 1.90 1.01
C SER A 55 0.10 0.88 -0.11
N PHE A 56 -1.03 0.42 -0.64
CA PHE A 56 -1.13 -0.50 -1.76
C PHE A 56 -2.44 -0.27 -2.51
N GLY A 57 -2.51 -0.66 -3.78
CA GLY A 57 -3.68 -0.46 -4.60
C GLY A 57 -3.58 -1.15 -5.97
N PRO A 58 -4.65 -1.09 -6.77
CA PRO A 58 -4.66 -1.69 -8.10
C PRO A 58 -3.82 -0.87 -9.07
N ASN A 59 -3.49 -1.47 -10.21
CA ASN A 59 -2.81 -0.78 -11.29
C ASN A 59 -3.74 0.26 -11.93
N LEU A 60 -3.36 1.52 -11.75
CA LEU A 60 -3.96 2.70 -12.35
C LEU A 60 -3.03 3.24 -13.44
N TYR A 61 -3.61 3.77 -14.52
CA TYR A 61 -2.89 4.31 -15.66
C TYR A 61 -3.43 5.69 -16.01
N ASP A 62 -2.54 6.59 -16.47
CA ASP A 62 -2.87 7.94 -16.91
C ASP A 62 -3.71 8.75 -15.91
N VAL A 63 -3.44 8.52 -14.61
CA VAL A 63 -4.13 9.19 -13.50
C VAL A 63 -4.05 10.71 -13.64
N HIS A 64 -5.15 11.40 -13.36
CA HIS A 64 -5.32 12.85 -13.55
C HIS A 64 -5.43 13.31 -15.01
N THR A 65 -5.73 12.41 -15.95
CA THR A 65 -6.05 12.76 -17.34
C THR A 65 -7.44 12.26 -17.72
N PRO A 66 -8.06 12.77 -18.81
CA PRO A 66 -9.31 12.19 -19.31
C PRO A 66 -9.15 10.75 -19.86
N GLN A 67 -7.92 10.22 -19.90
CA GLN A 67 -7.61 8.85 -20.29
C GLN A 67 -7.44 7.93 -19.07
N GLU A 68 -7.62 8.44 -17.85
CA GLU A 68 -7.50 7.67 -16.61
C GLU A 68 -8.33 6.38 -16.66
N HIS A 69 -7.67 5.26 -16.43
CA HIS A 69 -8.28 3.94 -16.43
C HIS A 69 -7.55 2.97 -15.50
N MET A 70 -8.18 1.83 -15.22
CA MET A 70 -7.66 0.84 -14.28
C MET A 70 -7.75 -0.58 -14.80
N SER A 71 -6.87 -1.45 -14.31
CA SER A 71 -6.92 -2.88 -14.61
C SER A 71 -7.98 -3.59 -13.75
N ILE A 72 -9.03 -4.13 -14.39
CA ILE A 72 -10.08 -4.92 -13.72
C ILE A 72 -9.48 -6.13 -12.98
N THR A 73 -8.55 -6.85 -13.61
CA THR A 73 -7.88 -7.99 -12.97
C THR A 73 -7.07 -7.56 -11.75
N SER A 74 -6.38 -6.42 -11.81
CA SER A 74 -5.62 -5.91 -10.65
C SER A 74 -6.53 -5.52 -9.49
N VAL A 75 -7.72 -4.96 -9.77
CA VAL A 75 -8.73 -4.68 -8.73
C VAL A 75 -9.15 -5.96 -8.01
N GLN A 76 -9.42 -7.04 -8.75
CA GLN A 76 -9.76 -8.34 -8.16
C GLN A 76 -8.61 -8.86 -7.27
N ASN A 77 -7.37 -8.79 -7.75
CA ASN A 77 -6.20 -9.23 -6.98
C ASN A 77 -6.04 -8.45 -5.66
N VAL A 78 -6.25 -7.13 -5.69
CA VAL A 78 -6.18 -6.28 -4.48
C VAL A 78 -7.31 -6.63 -3.51
N TRP A 79 -8.51 -6.91 -4.02
CA TRP A 79 -9.63 -7.35 -3.20
C TRP A 79 -9.35 -8.69 -2.50
N GLU A 80 -8.82 -9.67 -3.21
CA GLU A 80 -8.42 -10.95 -2.62
C GLU A 80 -7.30 -10.77 -1.59
N PHE A 81 -6.32 -9.93 -1.91
CA PHE A 81 -5.20 -9.61 -1.02
C PHE A 81 -5.67 -8.97 0.29
N ILE A 82 -6.49 -7.91 0.24
CA ILE A 82 -6.96 -7.25 1.46
C ILE A 82 -7.81 -8.19 2.32
N GLN A 83 -8.67 -9.01 1.72
CA GLN A 83 -9.45 -10.00 2.47
C GLN A 83 -8.57 -11.04 3.16
N LYS A 84 -7.52 -11.53 2.49
CA LYS A 84 -6.58 -12.49 3.07
C LYS A 84 -5.70 -11.84 4.14
N LEU A 85 -5.24 -10.61 3.92
CA LEU A 85 -4.46 -9.84 4.89
C LEU A 85 -5.24 -9.65 6.19
N LEU A 86 -6.49 -9.20 6.09
CA LEU A 86 -7.38 -9.04 7.26
C LEU A 86 -7.64 -10.36 7.99
N LYS A 87 -7.71 -11.49 7.28
CA LYS A 87 -7.82 -12.82 7.92
C LYS A 87 -6.54 -13.27 8.63
N ASN A 88 -5.39 -12.86 8.12
CA ASN A 88 -4.09 -13.19 8.69
C ASN A 88 -3.73 -12.28 9.88
N MET A 89 -4.36 -11.09 10.00
CA MET A 89 -4.29 -10.26 11.21
C MET A 89 -4.90 -11.00 12.41
N LYS A 90 -4.13 -11.16 13.48
CA LYS A 90 -4.54 -11.81 14.73
C LYS A 90 -4.36 -10.86 15.90
#